data_AF-A0A651I0F4-F1
#
_entry.id   AF-A0A651I0F4-F1
#
_cell.length_a   1.000
_cell.length_b   1.000
_cell.length_c   1.000
_cell.angle_alpha   90.00
_cell.angle_beta   90.00
_cell.angle_gamma   90.00
#
_symmetry.space_group_name_H-M   'P 1'
#
loop_
_entity.id
_entity.type
_entity.pdbx_description
1 polymer ?
#
loop_
_entity_poly.entity_id
_entity_poly.type
_entity_poly.pdbx_seq_one_letter_code
_entity_poly.pdbx_strand_id
1 'polypeptide(L)'
;MKILVLTDHRVHSAQNSVYDLMRSMQQLEPSSRIEVASRGLPKNLAFFRDYQSGMINVRKVTDNFRFGKDPSFFAHTYIKRELREYDWIILRLPRPIPDGFFEFLISEFDEDRIINRPSGIELTSNKLFLLNYPDLCPPIRHIKSMEDVIDFSRQFPIVLKPLKSYGGMGLIRVDGNRVWQENGESDWESLERKMEGDQGAEFLGMKYLSNVHMGDKRIMISNENILGATLRLPPENSWLCNVSQGGKSIDADLEEQELKIAHTLIPDMKKQGVILFGFDTLVGDDGVRCLSEINTLSLGGLAPADKSSNRPIIEMAARGIWDFIKEKSSL
;
A
#
# COMPACT_ATOMS: atom_id res chain seq x y z
N MET A 1 -25.00 8.34 7.80
CA MET A 1 -23.71 7.65 7.87
C MET A 1 -22.62 8.62 8.30
N LYS A 2 -21.88 8.29 9.36
CA LYS A 2 -20.74 9.05 9.89
C LYS A 2 -19.48 8.23 9.66
N ILE A 3 -18.50 8.77 8.95
CA ILE A 3 -17.26 8.08 8.57
C ILE A 3 -16.06 8.84 9.11
N LEU A 4 -15.18 8.12 9.80
CA LEU A 4 -13.88 8.62 10.23
C LEU A 4 -12.80 8.14 9.27
N VAL A 5 -11.89 9.02 8.88
CA VAL A 5 -10.74 8.69 8.04
C VAL A 5 -9.47 8.92 8.83
N LEU A 6 -8.64 7.89 8.98
CA LEU A 6 -7.37 7.95 9.71
C LEU A 6 -6.21 8.05 8.72
N THR A 7 -5.36 9.08 8.86
CA THR A 7 -4.24 9.31 7.93
C THR A 7 -3.07 10.02 8.62
N ASP A 8 -1.98 10.31 7.88
CA ASP A 8 -0.81 11.02 8.40
C ASP A 8 -0.35 12.14 7.47
N HIS A 9 -0.88 13.35 7.71
CA HIS A 9 -0.58 14.55 6.92
C HIS A 9 0.92 14.89 6.81
N ARG A 10 1.76 14.45 7.76
CA ARG A 10 3.19 14.84 7.80
C ARG A 10 3.96 14.39 6.57
N VAL A 11 3.54 13.29 5.95
CA VAL A 11 4.20 12.71 4.77
C VAL A 11 3.39 12.95 3.49
N HIS A 12 2.36 13.79 3.54
CA HIS A 12 1.52 14.06 2.37
C HIS A 12 2.14 15.10 1.44
N SER A 13 1.77 15.00 0.17
CA SER A 13 2.03 15.99 -0.86
C SER A 13 0.72 16.35 -1.57
N ALA A 14 0.76 17.29 -2.51
CA ALA A 14 -0.38 17.62 -3.37
C ALA A 14 -0.85 16.45 -4.26
N GLN A 15 -0.10 15.35 -4.29
CA GLN A 15 -0.45 14.13 -5.03
C GLN A 15 -1.08 13.06 -4.13
N ASN A 16 -1.19 13.29 -2.82
CA ASN A 16 -1.85 12.34 -1.93
C ASN A 16 -3.36 12.35 -2.19
N SER A 17 -3.92 11.16 -2.41
CA SER A 17 -5.30 11.00 -2.83
C SER A 17 -6.34 11.23 -1.74
N VAL A 18 -5.96 11.29 -0.46
CA VAL A 18 -6.95 11.39 0.63
C VAL A 18 -7.86 12.61 0.48
N TYR A 19 -7.35 13.74 0.00
CA TYR A 19 -8.15 14.97 -0.12
C TYR A 19 -9.19 14.87 -1.23
N ASP A 20 -8.78 14.43 -2.42
CA ASP A 20 -9.65 14.32 -3.58
C ASP A 20 -10.64 13.16 -3.41
N LEU A 21 -10.16 12.01 -2.88
CA LEU A 21 -11.00 10.85 -2.59
C LEU A 21 -12.08 11.17 -1.57
N MET A 22 -11.73 11.81 -0.44
CA MET A 22 -12.74 12.12 0.58
C MET A 22 -13.73 13.18 0.11
N ARG A 23 -13.29 14.17 -0.69
CA ARG A 23 -14.23 15.12 -1.31
C ARG A 23 -15.18 14.43 -2.28
N SER A 24 -14.67 13.54 -3.13
CA SER A 24 -15.50 12.77 -4.05
C SER A 24 -16.51 11.89 -3.31
N MET A 25 -16.08 11.19 -2.26
CA MET A 25 -17.00 10.44 -1.39
C MET A 25 -18.09 11.32 -0.78
N GLN A 26 -17.73 12.51 -0.26
CA GLN A 26 -18.69 13.45 0.33
C GLN A 26 -19.68 14.01 -0.70
N GLN A 27 -19.26 14.18 -1.96
CA GLN A 27 -20.12 14.62 -3.06
C GLN A 27 -21.09 13.54 -3.53
N LEU A 28 -20.65 12.27 -3.55
CA LEU A 28 -21.50 11.14 -3.93
C LEU A 28 -22.61 10.88 -2.90
N GLU A 29 -22.36 11.13 -1.62
CA GLU A 29 -23.35 10.99 -0.54
C GLU A 29 -23.39 12.23 0.35
N PRO A 30 -24.05 13.33 -0.08
CA PRO A 30 -24.06 14.61 0.64
C PRO A 30 -24.68 14.56 2.04
N SER A 31 -25.54 13.57 2.31
CA SER A 31 -26.17 13.34 3.62
C SER A 31 -25.22 12.70 4.64
N SER A 32 -24.08 12.16 4.19
CA SER A 32 -23.07 11.58 5.04
C SER A 32 -22.20 12.65 5.72
N ARG A 33 -21.57 12.27 6.84
CA ARG A 33 -20.58 13.09 7.55
C ARG A 33 -19.24 12.41 7.48
N ILE A 34 -18.34 12.91 6.62
CA ILE A 34 -16.96 12.43 6.55
C ILE A 34 -16.05 13.39 7.33
N GLU A 35 -15.30 12.85 8.29
CA GLU A 35 -14.36 13.59 9.13
C GLU A 35 -12.98 12.90 9.08
N VAL A 36 -11.90 13.68 9.03
CA VAL A 36 -10.52 13.18 8.88
C VAL A 36 -9.70 13.49 10.12
N ALA A 37 -9.03 12.48 10.67
CA ALA A 37 -8.04 12.63 11.71
C ALA A 37 -6.64 12.35 11.17
N SER A 38 -5.71 13.23 11.52
CA SER A 38 -4.30 13.09 11.14
C SER A 38 -3.45 12.73 12.35
N ARG A 39 -2.56 11.74 12.19
CA ARG A 39 -1.44 11.45 13.11
C ARG A 39 -0.48 12.63 13.22
N GLY A 40 -0.45 13.48 12.21
CA GLY A 40 0.35 14.72 12.20
C GLY A 40 -0.15 15.80 13.14
N LEU A 41 -1.36 15.70 13.70
CA LEU A 41 -1.87 16.65 14.67
C LEU A 41 -1.41 16.26 16.09
N PRO A 42 -0.60 17.09 16.79
CA PRO A 42 -0.10 16.73 18.13
C PRO A 42 -1.20 16.40 19.15
N LYS A 43 -2.40 16.97 18.99
CA LYS A 43 -3.56 16.67 19.85
C LYS A 43 -4.11 15.26 19.69
N ASN A 44 -3.68 14.51 18.68
CA ASN A 44 -4.07 13.12 18.45
C ASN A 44 -2.99 12.12 18.89
N LEU A 45 -1.90 12.56 19.54
CA LEU A 45 -0.83 11.66 20.00
C LEU A 45 -1.35 10.56 20.96
N ALA A 46 -2.25 10.93 21.86
CA ALA A 46 -2.86 9.98 22.81
C ALA A 46 -3.62 8.83 22.12
N PHE A 47 -4.14 9.06 20.91
CA PHE A 47 -4.83 8.06 20.09
C PHE A 47 -3.84 7.27 19.22
N PHE A 48 -2.97 7.95 18.45
CA PHE A 48 -2.12 7.28 17.44
C PHE A 48 -0.83 6.67 17.98
N ARG A 49 -0.40 7.01 19.20
CA ARG A 49 0.88 6.57 19.75
C ARG A 49 0.75 5.99 21.15
N ASP A 50 -0.02 6.66 22.01
CA ASP A 50 -0.08 6.26 23.42
C ASP A 50 -1.19 5.23 23.68
N TYR A 51 -2.14 5.06 22.75
CA TYR A 51 -3.26 4.10 22.81
C TYR A 51 -4.13 4.24 24.08
N GLN A 52 -4.29 5.48 24.55
CA GLN A 52 -4.89 5.79 25.86
C GLN A 52 -6.31 6.37 25.77
N SER A 53 -6.80 6.66 24.57
CA SER A 53 -8.10 7.33 24.42
C SER A 53 -8.76 7.06 23.09
N GLY A 54 -10.04 6.66 23.12
CA GLY A 54 -10.93 6.67 21.95
C GLY A 54 -11.36 8.07 21.49
N MET A 55 -10.84 9.14 22.13
CA MET A 55 -11.08 10.52 21.70
C MET A 55 -10.10 10.94 20.62
N ILE A 56 -10.62 11.59 19.58
CA ILE A 56 -9.83 12.02 18.43
C ILE A 56 -10.27 13.40 17.93
N ASN A 57 -9.30 14.23 17.56
CA ASN A 57 -9.56 15.53 16.96
C ASN A 57 -9.60 15.39 15.44
N VAL A 58 -10.70 15.82 14.85
CA VAL A 58 -11.01 15.61 13.44
C VAL A 58 -11.30 16.91 12.73
N ARG A 59 -11.13 16.91 11.42
CA ARG A 59 -11.57 17.99 10.52
C ARG A 59 -12.66 17.47 9.59
N LYS A 60 -13.76 18.22 9.47
CA LYS A 60 -14.84 17.89 8.54
C LYS A 60 -14.38 18.02 7.09
N VAL A 61 -14.77 17.07 6.25
CA VAL A 61 -14.61 17.17 4.80
C VAL A 61 -15.65 18.13 4.25
N THR A 62 -15.17 19.11 3.48
CA THR A 62 -15.97 20.14 2.80
C THR A 62 -15.44 20.31 1.38
N ASP A 63 -16.08 21.09 0.53
CA ASP A 63 -15.61 21.34 -0.84
C ASP A 63 -14.19 21.94 -0.89
N ASN A 64 -13.81 22.63 0.20
CA ASN A 64 -12.50 23.25 0.40
C ASN A 64 -11.47 22.35 1.08
N PHE A 65 -11.79 21.07 1.34
CA PHE A 65 -10.84 20.11 1.92
C PHE A 65 -9.77 19.73 0.89
N ARG A 66 -8.65 20.46 0.90
CA ARG A 66 -7.54 20.32 -0.06
C ARG A 66 -6.21 20.19 0.66
N PHE A 67 -5.18 19.62 0.02
CA PHE A 67 -3.85 19.57 0.61
C PHE A 67 -3.33 20.98 0.95
N GLY A 68 -2.93 21.18 2.21
CA GLY A 68 -2.17 22.35 2.65
C GLY A 68 -0.76 21.94 3.08
N LYS A 69 0.26 22.65 2.61
CA LYS A 69 1.67 22.39 2.98
C LYS A 69 1.96 22.64 4.46
N ASP A 70 1.20 23.54 5.08
CA ASP A 70 1.38 23.88 6.49
C ASP A 70 0.99 22.66 7.37
N PRO A 71 1.88 22.17 8.25
CA PRO A 71 1.52 21.15 9.25
C PRO A 71 0.32 21.56 10.12
N SER A 72 0.11 22.86 10.28
CA SER A 72 -1.04 23.46 10.96
C SER A 72 -2.36 23.34 10.19
N PHE A 73 -2.35 22.74 8.99
CA PHE A 73 -3.55 22.49 8.20
C PHE A 73 -4.62 21.74 9.01
N PHE A 74 -4.22 20.86 9.94
CA PHE A 74 -5.15 20.23 10.89
C PHE A 74 -5.27 20.96 12.24
N ALA A 75 -4.43 21.97 12.53
CA ALA A 75 -4.30 22.59 13.84
C ALA A 75 -5.29 23.73 14.13
N HIS A 76 -5.86 24.37 13.12
CA HIS A 76 -6.77 25.51 13.32
C HIS A 76 -8.25 25.10 13.38
N THR A 77 -8.58 24.06 12.59
CA THR A 77 -9.88 23.46 12.21
C THR A 77 -10.55 22.31 12.96
N TYR A 78 -10.27 21.99 14.23
CA TYR A 78 -10.62 20.64 14.74
C TYR A 78 -11.80 20.59 15.71
N ILE A 79 -12.49 19.44 15.68
CA ILE A 79 -13.57 19.10 16.59
C ILE A 79 -13.18 17.81 17.31
N LYS A 80 -13.33 17.76 18.63
CA LYS A 80 -13.09 16.54 19.41
C LYS A 80 -14.31 15.61 19.27
N ARG A 81 -14.05 14.33 19.02
CA ARG A 81 -15.04 13.27 18.80
C ARG A 81 -14.64 12.01 19.52
N GLU A 82 -15.62 11.18 19.88
CA GLU A 82 -15.36 9.80 20.29
C GLU A 82 -15.42 8.86 19.08
N LEU A 83 -14.59 7.81 19.09
CA LEU A 83 -14.55 6.82 18.01
C LEU A 83 -15.91 6.14 17.81
N ARG A 84 -16.64 5.91 18.91
CA ARG A 84 -17.97 5.29 18.93
C ARG A 84 -19.06 6.13 18.29
N GLU A 85 -18.80 7.40 17.96
CA GLU A 85 -19.76 8.22 17.22
C GLU A 85 -19.86 7.84 15.74
N TYR A 86 -18.89 7.09 15.21
CA TYR A 86 -18.80 6.77 13.79
C TYR A 86 -19.41 5.41 13.48
N ASP A 87 -19.95 5.30 12.27
CA ASP A 87 -20.48 4.07 11.73
C ASP A 87 -19.38 3.25 11.03
N TRP A 88 -18.39 3.93 10.44
CA TRP A 88 -17.29 3.33 9.68
C TRP A 88 -15.96 4.08 9.90
N ILE A 89 -14.85 3.36 9.78
CA ILE A 89 -13.49 3.91 9.73
C ILE A 89 -12.85 3.58 8.37
N ILE A 90 -12.15 4.54 7.77
CA ILE A 90 -11.29 4.33 6.59
C ILE A 90 -9.83 4.56 6.99
N LEU A 91 -9.01 3.52 6.89
CA LEU A 91 -7.56 3.54 7.10
C LEU A 91 -6.83 4.00 5.83
N ARG A 92 -6.16 5.14 5.95
CA ARG A 92 -5.27 5.73 4.93
C ARG A 92 -3.92 6.11 5.53
N LEU A 93 -3.49 5.39 6.56
CA LEU A 93 -2.21 5.60 7.23
C LEU A 93 -1.06 5.07 6.37
N PRO A 94 -0.01 5.87 6.11
CA PRO A 94 1.19 5.38 5.46
C PRO A 94 2.03 4.55 6.44
N ARG A 95 2.98 3.79 5.91
CA ARG A 95 3.96 3.06 6.73
C ARG A 95 5.04 4.00 7.30
N PRO A 96 5.66 3.65 8.45
CA PRO A 96 5.32 2.51 9.32
C PRO A 96 4.07 2.76 10.17
N ILE A 97 3.26 1.72 10.32
CA ILE A 97 2.21 1.66 11.34
C ILE A 97 2.89 1.35 12.68
N PRO A 98 2.63 2.12 13.74
CA PRO A 98 3.16 1.83 15.06
C PRO A 98 2.71 0.45 15.57
N ASP A 99 3.61 -0.31 16.18
CA ASP A 99 3.29 -1.59 16.83
C ASP A 99 2.19 -1.38 17.88
N GLY A 100 1.20 -2.28 17.95
CA GLY A 100 0.07 -2.15 18.87
C GLY A 100 -1.09 -1.28 18.37
N PHE A 101 -0.92 -0.53 17.27
CA PHE A 101 -1.96 0.41 16.82
C PHE A 101 -3.21 -0.31 16.30
N PHE A 102 -3.05 -1.42 15.58
CA PHE A 102 -4.20 -2.17 15.08
C PHE A 102 -4.93 -2.87 16.21
N GLU A 103 -4.21 -3.47 17.16
CA GLU A 103 -4.76 -4.07 18.37
C GLU A 103 -5.55 -3.05 19.20
N PHE A 104 -4.99 -1.85 19.38
CA PHE A 104 -5.71 -0.75 20.01
C PHE A 104 -6.98 -0.38 19.23
N LEU A 105 -6.87 -0.20 17.91
CA LEU A 105 -8.01 0.23 17.09
C LEU A 105 -9.16 -0.77 17.13
N ILE A 106 -8.89 -2.07 17.04
CA ILE A 106 -9.93 -3.12 17.09
C ILE A 106 -10.50 -3.33 18.49
N SER A 107 -9.77 -2.92 19.54
CA SER A 107 -10.31 -2.91 20.90
C SER A 107 -11.34 -1.79 21.13
N GLU A 108 -11.28 -0.73 20.33
CA GLU A 108 -12.16 0.44 20.43
C GLU A 108 -13.26 0.48 19.34
N PHE A 109 -13.11 -0.28 18.26
CA PHE A 109 -14.03 -0.25 17.11
C PHE A 109 -14.14 -1.63 16.44
N ASP A 110 -15.35 -1.96 15.97
CA ASP A 110 -15.59 -3.21 15.23
C ASP A 110 -14.77 -3.25 13.94
N GLU A 111 -13.89 -4.24 13.85
CA GLU A 111 -12.95 -4.39 12.75
C GLU A 111 -13.63 -4.59 11.39
N ASP A 112 -14.83 -5.20 11.37
CA ASP A 112 -15.62 -5.39 10.15
C ASP A 112 -16.16 -4.08 9.56
N ARG A 113 -16.09 -3.00 10.34
CA ARG A 113 -16.46 -1.63 9.94
C ARG A 113 -15.25 -0.74 9.67
N ILE A 114 -14.07 -1.34 9.47
CA ILE A 114 -12.82 -0.64 9.15
C ILE A 114 -12.37 -0.99 7.71
N ILE A 115 -12.09 0.02 6.89
CA ILE A 115 -11.74 -0.11 5.48
C ILE A 115 -10.31 0.43 5.24
N ASN A 116 -9.32 -0.38 4.88
CA ASN A 116 -9.32 -1.83 4.86
C ASN A 116 -9.26 -2.40 6.29
N ARG A 117 -9.72 -3.63 6.45
CA ARG A 117 -9.74 -4.37 7.71
C ARG A 117 -8.31 -4.57 8.26
N PRO A 118 -7.99 -4.18 9.51
CA PRO A 118 -6.68 -4.36 10.15
C PRO A 118 -6.01 -5.74 9.97
N SER A 119 -6.66 -6.83 10.36
CA SER A 119 -6.19 -8.22 10.18
C SER A 119 -5.99 -8.57 8.72
N GLY A 120 -6.86 -8.06 7.84
CA GLY A 120 -6.72 -8.16 6.40
C GLY A 120 -5.44 -7.48 5.91
N ILE A 121 -5.17 -6.26 6.36
CA ILE A 121 -3.93 -5.53 6.07
C ILE A 121 -2.72 -6.31 6.57
N GLU A 122 -2.71 -6.79 7.81
CA GLU A 122 -1.57 -7.53 8.38
C GLU A 122 -1.25 -8.78 7.57
N LEU A 123 -2.28 -9.54 7.20
CA LEU A 123 -2.14 -10.74 6.39
C LEU A 123 -1.64 -10.42 4.98
N THR A 124 -2.34 -9.54 4.26
CA THR A 124 -2.14 -9.38 2.81
C THR A 124 -0.98 -8.44 2.47
N SER A 125 -0.53 -7.64 3.43
CA SER A 125 0.59 -6.72 3.23
C SER A 125 1.95 -7.33 3.57
N ASN A 126 1.94 -8.55 4.14
CA ASN A 126 3.13 -9.37 4.28
C ASN A 126 3.55 -9.89 2.89
N LYS A 127 4.83 -9.74 2.53
CA LYS A 127 5.34 -10.19 1.22
C LYS A 127 5.18 -11.70 1.01
N LEU A 128 5.20 -12.50 2.07
CA LEU A 128 4.95 -13.94 2.00
C LEU A 128 3.54 -14.29 1.52
N PHE A 129 2.59 -13.34 1.57
CA PHE A 129 1.25 -13.54 1.05
C PHE A 129 1.25 -13.87 -0.45
N LEU A 130 2.29 -13.45 -1.19
CA LEU A 130 2.50 -13.82 -2.60
C LEU A 130 2.68 -15.33 -2.82
N LEU A 131 3.12 -16.09 -1.81
CA LEU A 131 3.27 -17.55 -1.91
C LEU A 131 1.94 -18.28 -2.14
N ASN A 132 0.80 -17.62 -1.91
CA ASN A 132 -0.52 -18.16 -2.26
C ASN A 132 -0.82 -18.08 -3.77
N TYR A 133 -0.01 -17.35 -4.54
CA TYR A 133 -0.19 -17.12 -5.98
C TYR A 133 1.07 -17.44 -6.80
N PRO A 134 1.63 -18.66 -6.67
CA PRO A 134 2.88 -19.02 -7.34
C PRO A 134 2.77 -18.89 -8.86
N ASP A 135 1.61 -19.19 -9.45
CA ASP A 135 1.37 -19.10 -10.90
C ASP A 135 1.24 -17.67 -11.43
N LEU A 136 1.11 -16.68 -10.55
CA LEU A 136 1.04 -15.26 -10.91
C LEU A 136 2.39 -14.55 -10.74
N CYS A 137 3.32 -15.13 -10.01
CA CYS A 137 4.60 -14.53 -9.65
C CYS A 137 5.74 -15.15 -10.46
N PRO A 138 6.91 -14.48 -10.56
CA PRO A 138 8.16 -15.18 -10.83
C PRO A 138 8.39 -16.29 -9.80
N PRO A 139 9.34 -17.22 -10.02
CA PRO A 139 9.77 -18.13 -8.97
C PRO A 139 10.08 -17.37 -7.67
N ILE A 140 9.43 -17.76 -6.58
CA ILE A 140 9.54 -17.14 -5.26
C ILE A 140 9.74 -18.20 -4.18
N ARG A 141 10.43 -17.83 -3.10
CA ARG A 141 10.70 -18.71 -1.94
C ARG A 141 10.75 -17.89 -0.66
N HIS A 142 10.27 -18.45 0.45
CA HIS A 142 10.54 -17.92 1.79
C HIS A 142 11.99 -18.24 2.15
N ILE A 143 12.81 -17.20 2.34
CA ILE A 143 14.22 -17.30 2.70
C ILE A 143 14.36 -17.02 4.19
N LYS A 144 14.79 -18.04 4.94
CA LYS A 144 14.98 -18.00 6.41
C LYS A 144 16.44 -18.17 6.80
N SER A 145 17.28 -18.71 5.91
CA SER A 145 18.69 -18.94 6.17
C SER A 145 19.57 -18.63 4.95
N MET A 146 20.86 -18.56 5.19
CA MET A 146 21.87 -18.45 4.15
C MET A 146 21.87 -19.65 3.20
N GLU A 147 21.58 -20.84 3.71
CA GLU A 147 21.39 -22.05 2.90
C GLU A 147 20.23 -21.88 1.91
N ASP A 148 19.11 -21.27 2.32
CA ASP A 148 18.00 -20.95 1.41
C ASP A 148 18.46 -20.01 0.28
N VAL A 149 19.27 -19.00 0.59
CA VAL A 149 19.80 -18.05 -0.42
C VAL A 149 20.70 -18.79 -1.41
N ILE A 150 21.61 -19.63 -0.91
CA ILE A 150 22.55 -20.39 -1.75
C ILE A 150 21.77 -21.34 -2.66
N ASP A 151 20.83 -22.11 -2.12
CA ASP A 151 20.05 -23.08 -2.89
C ASP A 151 19.14 -22.44 -3.94
N PHE A 152 18.57 -21.28 -3.61
CA PHE A 152 17.70 -20.58 -4.55
C PHE A 152 18.50 -19.84 -5.63
N SER A 153 19.62 -19.20 -5.27
CA SER A 153 20.47 -18.46 -6.21
C SER A 153 21.27 -19.35 -7.17
N ARG A 154 21.44 -20.65 -6.87
CA ARG A 154 22.02 -21.65 -7.79
C ARG A 154 21.20 -21.84 -9.07
N GLN A 155 19.91 -21.51 -9.05
CA GLN A 155 19.01 -21.73 -10.19
C GLN A 155 19.00 -20.54 -11.16
N PHE A 156 19.11 -19.33 -10.63
CA PHE A 156 19.06 -18.06 -11.35
C PHE A 156 19.46 -16.90 -10.42
N PRO A 157 19.77 -15.70 -10.96
CA PRO A 157 19.92 -14.52 -10.13
C PRO A 157 18.61 -14.20 -9.38
N ILE A 158 18.71 -13.76 -8.13
CA ILE A 158 17.56 -13.51 -7.26
C ILE A 158 17.58 -12.10 -6.67
N VAL A 159 16.42 -11.63 -6.26
CA VAL A 159 16.21 -10.45 -5.41
C VAL A 159 15.61 -10.91 -4.09
N LEU A 160 16.26 -10.56 -2.99
CA LEU A 160 15.77 -10.73 -1.64
C LEU A 160 15.00 -9.48 -1.23
N LYS A 161 13.72 -9.64 -0.90
CA LYS A 161 12.85 -8.58 -0.40
C LYS A 161 12.66 -8.74 1.12
N PRO A 162 13.20 -7.84 1.96
CA PRO A 162 13.04 -7.96 3.42
C PRO A 162 11.56 -7.92 3.80
N LEU A 163 11.10 -8.79 4.71
CA LEU A 163 9.69 -8.84 5.08
C LEU A 163 9.20 -7.56 5.75
N LYS A 164 10.01 -6.98 6.64
CA LYS A 164 9.68 -5.77 7.42
C LYS A 164 9.98 -4.44 6.71
N SER A 165 10.53 -4.45 5.50
CA SER A 165 10.83 -3.22 4.74
C SER A 165 9.69 -2.80 3.81
N TYR A 166 9.66 -1.52 3.41
CA TYR A 166 8.60 -0.97 2.57
C TYR A 166 9.17 -0.02 1.51
N GLY A 167 8.47 0.14 0.38
CA GLY A 167 8.88 1.07 -0.68
C GLY A 167 10.21 0.70 -1.35
N GLY A 168 10.45 -0.59 -1.56
CA GLY A 168 11.69 -1.07 -2.19
C GLY A 168 12.96 -0.89 -1.36
N MET A 169 12.85 -0.51 -0.07
CA MET A 169 14.03 -0.34 0.78
C MET A 169 14.68 -1.68 1.14
N GLY A 170 16.01 -1.70 1.10
CA GLY A 170 16.82 -2.83 1.55
C GLY A 170 16.75 -4.06 0.65
N LEU A 171 16.36 -3.89 -0.62
CA LEU A 171 16.42 -4.93 -1.64
C LEU A 171 17.87 -5.35 -1.88
N ILE A 172 18.07 -6.66 -1.99
CA ILE A 172 19.40 -7.25 -2.22
C ILE A 172 19.32 -8.13 -3.46
N ARG A 173 20.17 -7.88 -4.45
CA ARG A 173 20.34 -8.79 -5.59
C ARG A 173 21.48 -9.75 -5.32
N VAL A 174 21.30 -11.03 -5.63
CA VAL A 174 22.34 -12.07 -5.56
C VAL A 174 22.45 -12.75 -6.92
N ASP A 175 23.66 -12.86 -7.44
CA ASP A 175 23.99 -13.50 -8.72
C ASP A 175 25.31 -14.26 -8.57
N GLY A 176 25.22 -15.57 -8.33
CA GLY A 176 26.36 -16.39 -7.93
C GLY A 176 27.01 -15.87 -6.65
N ASN A 177 28.28 -15.47 -6.73
CA ASN A 177 29.03 -14.93 -5.58
C ASN A 177 28.98 -13.40 -5.46
N ARG A 178 28.19 -12.73 -6.30
CA ARG A 178 28.08 -11.27 -6.31
C ARG A 178 26.78 -10.85 -5.64
N VAL A 179 26.89 -9.85 -4.77
CA VAL A 179 25.75 -9.28 -4.04
C VAL A 179 25.68 -7.79 -4.36
N TRP A 180 24.49 -7.27 -4.62
CA TRP A 180 24.27 -5.82 -4.77
C TRP A 180 23.20 -5.36 -3.80
N GLN A 181 23.47 -4.23 -3.15
CA GLN A 181 22.54 -3.49 -2.32
C GLN A 181 22.33 -2.09 -2.92
N GLU A 182 21.53 -1.24 -2.27
CA GLU A 182 21.22 0.11 -2.76
C GLU A 182 22.47 0.96 -3.06
N ASN A 183 23.57 0.74 -2.33
CA ASN A 183 24.81 1.51 -2.45
C ASN A 183 25.86 0.87 -3.40
N GLY A 184 25.49 -0.16 -4.16
CA GLY A 184 26.38 -0.86 -5.09
C GLY A 184 26.68 -2.30 -4.69
N GLU A 185 27.80 -2.82 -5.23
CA GLU A 185 28.27 -4.17 -4.94
C GLU A 185 28.68 -4.30 -3.46
N SER A 186 28.35 -5.43 -2.87
CA SER A 186 28.56 -5.78 -1.47
C SER A 186 29.10 -7.21 -1.39
N ASP A 187 29.69 -7.59 -0.26
CA ASP A 187 30.21 -8.94 -0.04
C ASP A 187 29.13 -9.89 0.52
N TRP A 188 29.38 -11.19 0.35
CA TRP A 188 28.54 -12.26 0.90
C TRP A 188 28.47 -12.21 2.44
N GLU A 189 29.56 -11.84 3.10
CA GLU A 189 29.65 -11.73 4.56
C GLU A 189 28.71 -10.64 5.11
N SER A 190 28.48 -9.55 4.38
CA SER A 190 27.49 -8.54 4.72
C SER A 190 26.07 -9.10 4.69
N LEU A 191 25.76 -10.00 3.74
CA LEU A 191 24.45 -10.64 3.68
C LEU A 191 24.30 -11.65 4.83
N GLU A 192 25.33 -12.46 5.10
CA GLU A 192 25.37 -13.38 6.26
C GLU A 192 25.11 -12.65 7.57
N ARG A 193 25.87 -11.58 7.86
CA ARG A 193 25.67 -10.78 9.07
C ARG A 193 24.28 -10.17 9.18
N LYS A 194 23.65 -9.81 8.06
CA LYS A 194 22.28 -9.29 8.05
C LYS A 194 21.26 -10.37 8.36
N MET A 195 21.46 -11.59 7.86
CA MET A 195 20.60 -12.73 8.17
C MET A 195 20.78 -13.22 9.61
N GLU A 196 22.01 -13.28 10.11
CA GLU A 196 22.34 -13.82 11.43
C GLU A 196 22.21 -12.79 12.57
N GLY A 197 22.62 -11.55 12.34
CA GLY A 197 22.73 -10.50 13.37
C GLY A 197 21.44 -9.70 13.60
N ASP A 198 20.63 -9.50 12.56
CA ASP A 198 19.46 -8.60 12.59
C ASP A 198 18.19 -9.36 13.06
N GLN A 199 18.33 -10.14 14.15
CA GLN A 199 17.29 -10.99 14.75
C GLN A 199 16.70 -12.08 13.82
N GLY A 200 17.49 -12.63 12.89
CA GLY A 200 16.95 -13.60 11.93
C GLY A 200 16.12 -12.91 10.85
N ALA A 201 16.73 -11.96 10.13
CA ALA A 201 16.04 -11.25 9.07
C ALA A 201 15.55 -12.24 7.98
N GLU A 202 14.23 -12.32 7.82
CA GLU A 202 13.60 -13.13 6.79
C GLU A 202 13.33 -12.31 5.53
N PHE A 203 13.34 -13.00 4.39
CA PHE A 203 13.10 -12.41 3.08
C PHE A 203 12.09 -13.22 2.27
N LEU A 204 11.38 -12.53 1.38
CA LEU A 204 10.85 -13.17 0.19
C LEU A 204 11.95 -13.14 -0.88
N GLY A 205 12.50 -14.29 -1.21
CA GLY A 205 13.35 -14.46 -2.39
C GLY A 205 12.48 -14.51 -3.63
N MET A 206 12.87 -13.79 -4.67
CA MET A 206 12.19 -13.75 -5.97
C MET A 206 13.23 -13.83 -7.07
N LYS A 207 12.96 -14.56 -8.16
CA LYS A 207 13.81 -14.53 -9.35
C LYS A 207 14.00 -13.08 -9.83
N TYR A 208 15.23 -12.68 -10.10
CA TYR A 208 15.53 -11.41 -10.76
C TYR A 208 15.11 -11.50 -12.22
N LEU A 209 14.28 -10.56 -12.67
CA LEU A 209 13.78 -10.49 -14.04
C LEU A 209 14.66 -9.58 -14.89
N SER A 210 15.08 -10.08 -16.05
CA SER A 210 15.93 -9.34 -17.00
C SER A 210 15.24 -8.09 -17.57
N ASN A 211 13.91 -8.13 -17.66
CA ASN A 211 13.07 -7.05 -18.20
C ASN A 211 12.60 -6.03 -17.14
N VAL A 212 13.21 -6.00 -15.94
CA VAL A 212 12.86 -5.01 -14.88
C VAL A 212 13.01 -3.55 -15.34
N HIS A 213 13.90 -3.29 -16.30
CA HIS A 213 14.12 -1.97 -16.90
C HIS A 213 12.88 -1.45 -17.67
N MET A 214 11.94 -2.32 -18.05
CA MET A 214 10.65 -1.94 -18.67
C MET A 214 9.66 -1.33 -17.67
N GLY A 215 10.04 -1.26 -16.40
CA GLY A 215 9.30 -0.58 -15.35
C GLY A 215 8.22 -1.41 -14.68
N ASP A 216 7.82 -0.89 -13.54
CA ASP A 216 6.82 -1.47 -12.65
C ASP A 216 5.45 -0.86 -12.97
N LYS A 217 4.46 -1.68 -13.33
CA LYS A 217 3.09 -1.21 -13.56
C LYS A 217 2.26 -1.44 -12.31
N ARG A 218 1.69 -0.36 -11.76
CA ARG A 218 0.78 -0.39 -10.63
C ARG A 218 -0.66 -0.39 -11.11
N ILE A 219 -1.42 -1.42 -10.77
CA ILE A 219 -2.86 -1.52 -11.01
C ILE A 219 -3.58 -1.17 -9.71
N MET A 220 -4.63 -0.35 -9.78
CA MET A 220 -5.37 0.13 -8.61
C MET A 220 -6.80 -0.41 -8.62
N ILE A 221 -7.25 -0.89 -7.48
CA ILE A 221 -8.55 -1.55 -7.29
C ILE A 221 -9.34 -0.83 -6.20
N SER A 222 -10.65 -0.68 -6.41
CA SER A 222 -11.60 -0.31 -5.35
C SER A 222 -12.83 -1.20 -5.38
N ASN A 223 -13.06 -1.92 -4.28
CA ASN A 223 -14.05 -2.98 -4.18
C ASN A 223 -13.84 -4.02 -5.30
N GLU A 224 -14.75 -4.10 -6.26
CA GLU A 224 -14.67 -5.01 -7.40
C GLU A 224 -14.17 -4.31 -8.68
N ASN A 225 -13.93 -3.01 -8.62
CA ASN A 225 -13.62 -2.20 -9.79
C ASN A 225 -12.10 -2.07 -9.99
N ILE A 226 -11.64 -2.45 -11.18
CA ILE A 226 -10.32 -2.07 -11.69
C ILE A 226 -10.39 -0.60 -12.10
N LEU A 227 -9.64 0.26 -11.42
CA LEU A 227 -9.70 1.69 -11.65
C LEU A 227 -8.87 2.09 -12.87
N GLY A 228 -7.64 1.58 -12.93
CA GLY A 228 -6.67 1.89 -13.97
C GLY A 228 -5.27 1.42 -13.57
N ALA A 229 -4.29 1.71 -14.41
CA ALA A 229 -2.91 1.36 -14.17
C ALA A 229 -1.97 2.51 -14.49
N THR A 230 -0.84 2.57 -13.78
CA THR A 230 0.23 3.54 -14.03
C THR A 230 1.56 2.82 -14.15
N LEU A 231 2.29 3.07 -15.23
CA LEU A 231 3.63 2.54 -15.42
C LEU A 231 4.66 3.47 -14.79
N ARG A 232 5.56 2.89 -14.00
CA ARG A 232 6.60 3.54 -13.21
C ARG A 232 7.96 3.11 -13.74
N LEU A 233 8.64 4.02 -14.43
CA LEU A 233 9.95 3.74 -15.03
C LEU A 233 11.08 4.02 -14.03
N PRO A 234 12.12 3.15 -13.96
CA PRO A 234 13.29 3.40 -13.14
C PRO A 234 14.11 4.60 -13.68
N PRO A 235 14.91 5.27 -12.83
CA PRO A 235 15.94 6.20 -13.28
C PRO A 235 16.95 5.53 -14.23
N GLU A 236 17.56 6.29 -15.13
CA GLU A 236 18.66 5.79 -15.96
C GLU A 236 19.78 5.20 -15.09
N ASN A 237 20.26 4.00 -15.45
CA ASN A 237 21.30 3.24 -14.73
C ASN A 237 20.93 2.74 -13.31
N SER A 238 19.65 2.76 -12.93
CA SER A 238 19.17 2.11 -11.70
C SER A 238 18.45 0.80 -12.01
N TRP A 239 18.78 -0.27 -11.28
CA TRP A 239 18.01 -1.52 -11.31
C TRP A 239 16.76 -1.47 -10.40
N LEU A 240 16.58 -0.39 -9.64
CA LEU A 240 15.47 -0.18 -8.72
C LEU A 240 14.45 0.83 -9.27
N CYS A 241 13.19 0.38 -9.41
CA CYS A 241 12.05 1.20 -9.86
C CYS A 241 11.40 1.97 -8.71
N ASN A 242 12.14 2.80 -7.99
CA ASN A 242 11.55 3.65 -6.94
C ASN A 242 11.19 5.04 -7.48
N VAL A 243 9.89 5.27 -7.71
CA VAL A 243 9.35 6.57 -8.17
C VAL A 243 9.68 7.72 -7.22
N SER A 244 9.86 7.44 -5.92
CA SER A 244 10.31 8.43 -4.94
C SER A 244 11.70 9.02 -5.24
N GLN A 245 12.48 8.42 -6.15
CA GLN A 245 13.81 8.86 -6.55
C GLN A 245 13.84 9.49 -7.98
N GLY A 246 12.71 10.00 -8.47
CA GLY A 246 12.65 10.72 -9.75
C GLY A 246 12.16 9.90 -10.96
N GLY A 247 11.58 8.72 -10.71
CA GLY A 247 10.91 7.93 -11.75
C GLY A 247 9.68 8.64 -12.33
N LYS A 248 9.39 8.42 -13.62
CA LYS A 248 8.18 8.95 -14.28
C LYS A 248 7.03 7.97 -14.08
N SER A 249 5.86 8.50 -13.71
CA SER A 249 4.60 7.75 -13.69
C SER A 249 3.76 8.18 -14.89
N ILE A 250 3.41 7.24 -15.76
CA ILE A 250 2.58 7.48 -16.95
C ILE A 250 1.33 6.59 -16.92
N ASP A 251 0.24 7.07 -17.50
CA ASP A 251 -0.98 6.27 -17.68
C ASP A 251 -0.66 5.03 -18.52
N ALA A 252 -1.29 3.90 -18.20
CA ALA A 252 -1.04 2.63 -18.85
C ALA A 252 -2.32 1.79 -18.98
N ASP A 253 -2.45 1.11 -20.12
CA ASP A 253 -3.47 0.09 -20.30
C ASP A 253 -3.06 -1.22 -19.64
N LEU A 254 -4.09 -1.99 -19.25
CA LEU A 254 -3.91 -3.32 -18.70
C LEU A 254 -3.77 -4.34 -19.81
N GLU A 255 -2.86 -5.28 -19.61
CA GLU A 255 -2.67 -6.46 -20.45
C GLU A 255 -3.56 -7.62 -19.96
N GLU A 256 -3.81 -8.61 -20.81
CA GLU A 256 -4.67 -9.77 -20.48
C GLU A 256 -4.24 -10.49 -19.19
N GLN A 257 -2.93 -10.68 -19.02
CA GLN A 257 -2.38 -11.32 -17.83
C GLN A 257 -2.61 -10.47 -16.55
N GLU A 258 -2.62 -9.15 -16.67
CA GLU A 258 -2.88 -8.26 -15.53
C GLU A 258 -4.36 -8.25 -15.14
N LEU A 259 -5.26 -8.36 -16.12
CA LEU A 259 -6.69 -8.58 -15.87
C LEU A 259 -6.91 -9.93 -15.17
N LYS A 260 -6.22 -10.98 -15.58
CA LYS A 260 -6.26 -12.29 -14.90
C LYS A 260 -5.76 -12.18 -13.46
N ILE A 261 -4.65 -11.48 -13.21
CA ILE A 261 -4.16 -11.23 -11.85
C ILE A 261 -5.22 -10.48 -11.03
N ALA A 262 -5.81 -9.41 -11.57
CA ALA A 262 -6.85 -8.65 -10.88
C ALA A 262 -8.06 -9.52 -10.52
N HIS A 263 -8.59 -10.29 -11.47
CA HIS A 263 -9.75 -11.17 -11.24
C HIS A 263 -9.48 -12.27 -10.21
N THR A 264 -8.23 -12.73 -10.08
CA THR A 264 -7.84 -13.65 -9.00
C THR A 264 -7.76 -12.94 -7.65
N LEU A 265 -7.12 -11.77 -7.59
CA LEU A 265 -6.85 -11.08 -6.32
C LEU A 265 -8.09 -10.42 -5.70
N ILE A 266 -8.98 -9.83 -6.52
CA ILE A 266 -10.16 -9.10 -6.05
C ILE A 266 -11.02 -9.89 -5.04
N PRO A 267 -11.51 -11.11 -5.35
CA PRO A 267 -12.36 -11.86 -4.42
C PRO A 267 -11.62 -12.26 -3.13
N ASP A 268 -10.34 -12.60 -3.24
CA ASP A 268 -9.51 -12.96 -2.08
C ASP A 268 -9.27 -11.76 -1.16
N MET A 269 -8.95 -10.59 -1.73
CA MET A 269 -8.80 -9.35 -0.97
C MET A 269 -10.11 -8.96 -0.29
N LYS A 270 -11.23 -9.02 -1.02
CA LYS A 270 -12.57 -8.71 -0.46
C LYS A 270 -12.91 -9.63 0.71
N LYS A 271 -12.59 -10.93 0.63
CA LYS A 271 -12.76 -11.89 1.74
C LYS A 271 -11.99 -11.47 3.00
N GLN A 272 -10.80 -10.90 2.84
CA GLN A 272 -9.99 -10.36 3.93
C GLN A 272 -10.43 -8.96 4.41
N GLY A 273 -11.50 -8.38 3.85
CA GLY A 273 -11.93 -7.01 4.19
C GLY A 273 -11.01 -5.93 3.61
N VAL A 274 -10.25 -6.27 2.56
CA VAL A 274 -9.37 -5.36 1.82
C VAL A 274 -10.06 -5.02 0.51
N ILE A 275 -10.51 -3.78 0.36
CA ILE A 275 -11.25 -3.32 -0.84
C ILE A 275 -10.54 -2.20 -1.57
N LEU A 276 -9.69 -1.40 -0.91
CA LEU A 276 -8.89 -0.38 -1.57
C LEU A 276 -7.42 -0.81 -1.57
N PHE A 277 -6.97 -1.43 -2.65
CA PHE A 277 -5.60 -1.94 -2.77
C PHE A 277 -5.05 -1.72 -4.17
N GLY A 278 -3.74 -1.91 -4.32
CA GLY A 278 -3.11 -1.99 -5.63
C GLY A 278 -2.11 -3.11 -5.67
N PHE A 279 -1.83 -3.60 -6.87
CA PHE A 279 -0.78 -4.59 -7.07
C PHE A 279 0.15 -4.12 -8.17
N ASP A 280 1.40 -4.53 -8.05
CA ASP A 280 2.49 -4.10 -8.92
C ASP A 280 2.94 -5.29 -9.77
N THR A 281 3.13 -5.06 -11.08
CA THR A 281 3.58 -6.06 -12.04
C THR A 281 4.91 -5.67 -12.66
N LEU A 282 5.72 -6.67 -12.97
CA LEU A 282 6.97 -6.54 -13.72
C LEU A 282 6.89 -7.37 -14.99
N VAL A 283 7.64 -6.99 -16.02
CA VAL A 283 7.76 -7.78 -17.24
C VAL A 283 8.67 -8.98 -16.95
N GLY A 284 8.15 -10.19 -17.15
CA GLY A 284 8.87 -11.45 -17.02
C GLY A 284 9.91 -11.64 -18.13
N ASP A 285 10.77 -12.66 -17.99
CA ASP A 285 11.78 -12.98 -19.02
C ASP A 285 11.14 -13.46 -20.34
N ASP A 286 9.89 -13.94 -20.28
CA ASP A 286 9.05 -14.34 -21.41
C ASP A 286 8.31 -13.16 -22.06
N GLY A 287 8.51 -11.94 -21.55
CA GLY A 287 7.82 -10.73 -22.02
C GLY A 287 6.41 -10.55 -21.47
N VAL A 288 5.92 -11.45 -20.61
CA VAL A 288 4.59 -11.38 -20.01
C VAL A 288 4.67 -10.76 -18.62
N ARG A 289 3.71 -9.90 -18.26
CA ARG A 289 3.69 -9.28 -16.93
C ARG A 289 3.28 -10.25 -15.83
N CYS A 290 4.03 -10.26 -14.73
CA CYS A 290 3.80 -11.08 -13.55
C CYS A 290 3.72 -10.23 -12.27
N LEU A 291 3.00 -10.73 -11.28
CA LEU A 291 2.80 -10.11 -9.97
C LEU A 291 4.13 -10.02 -9.19
N SER A 292 4.42 -8.85 -8.64
CA SER A 292 5.64 -8.57 -7.89
C SER A 292 5.37 -8.11 -6.45
N GLU A 293 4.27 -7.39 -6.22
CA GLU A 293 3.92 -6.83 -4.91
C GLU A 293 2.40 -6.55 -4.81
N ILE A 294 1.85 -6.64 -3.59
CA ILE A 294 0.48 -6.23 -3.26
C ILE A 294 0.55 -5.15 -2.16
N ASN A 295 -0.19 -4.06 -2.35
CA ASN A 295 -0.21 -2.87 -1.50
C ASN A 295 -1.63 -2.62 -0.95
N THR A 296 -1.86 -2.93 0.33
CA THR A 296 -3.21 -2.91 0.95
C THR A 296 -3.40 -1.86 2.04
N LEU A 297 -2.39 -1.03 2.32
CA LEU A 297 -2.45 0.01 3.34
C LEU A 297 -2.90 1.36 2.74
N SER A 298 -2.03 2.37 2.70
CA SER A 298 -2.31 3.65 2.03
C SER A 298 -1.86 3.63 0.57
N LEU A 299 -2.69 3.04 -0.30
CA LEU A 299 -2.52 3.02 -1.75
C LEU A 299 -2.25 4.44 -2.31
N GLY A 300 -1.04 4.71 -2.78
CA GLY A 300 -0.72 5.92 -3.54
C GLY A 300 -1.09 5.80 -5.02
N GLY A 301 -0.97 6.91 -5.77
CA GLY A 301 -1.09 6.90 -7.23
C GLY A 301 -2.47 7.25 -7.79
N LEU A 302 -3.55 7.19 -7.00
CA LEU A 302 -4.90 7.51 -7.48
C LEU A 302 -5.01 8.93 -8.06
N ALA A 303 -4.55 9.97 -7.35
CA ALA A 303 -4.69 11.35 -7.81
C ALA A 303 -3.80 11.69 -9.02
N PRO A 304 -2.54 11.22 -9.11
CA PRO A 304 -1.78 11.30 -10.36
C PRO A 304 -2.48 10.58 -11.53
N ALA A 305 -2.98 9.36 -11.32
CA ALA A 305 -3.66 8.59 -12.36
C ALA A 305 -4.95 9.24 -12.87
N ASP A 306 -5.74 9.82 -11.97
CA ASP A 306 -6.94 10.60 -12.30
C ASP A 306 -6.63 11.79 -13.19
N LYS A 307 -5.48 12.45 -12.97
CA LYS A 307 -5.04 13.61 -13.77
C LYS A 307 -4.43 13.22 -15.11
N SER A 308 -3.74 12.08 -15.17
CA SER A 308 -3.03 11.65 -16.38
C SER A 308 -3.90 10.83 -17.33
N SER A 309 -4.91 10.15 -16.80
CA SER A 309 -5.86 9.36 -17.58
C SER A 309 -7.07 10.21 -17.97
N ASN A 310 -7.82 9.76 -19.00
CA ASN A 310 -9.14 10.30 -19.31
C ASN A 310 -10.27 9.60 -18.51
N ARG A 311 -9.95 9.01 -17.35
CA ARG A 311 -10.88 8.22 -16.52
C ARG A 311 -11.08 8.90 -15.17
N PRO A 312 -12.30 8.88 -14.59
CA PRO A 312 -12.57 9.48 -13.29
C PRO A 312 -12.13 8.55 -12.14
N ILE A 313 -10.83 8.23 -12.07
CA ILE A 313 -10.23 7.27 -11.14
C ILE A 313 -10.61 7.54 -9.68
N ILE A 314 -10.59 8.82 -9.26
CA ILE A 314 -10.93 9.21 -7.89
C ILE A 314 -12.41 8.96 -7.60
N GLU A 315 -13.30 9.29 -8.54
CA GLU A 315 -14.74 9.05 -8.39
C GLU A 315 -15.06 7.56 -8.39
N MET A 316 -14.43 6.78 -9.27
CA MET A 316 -14.57 5.32 -9.30
C MET A 316 -14.12 4.69 -7.98
N ALA A 317 -12.99 5.15 -7.41
CA ALA A 317 -12.54 4.71 -6.10
C ALA A 317 -13.53 5.07 -4.98
N ALA A 318 -14.07 6.30 -5.01
CA ALA A 318 -15.07 6.74 -4.04
C ALA A 318 -16.38 5.92 -4.14
N ARG A 319 -16.82 5.60 -5.36
CA ARG A 319 -17.99 4.72 -5.61
C ARG A 319 -17.75 3.32 -5.06
N GLY A 320 -16.60 2.71 -5.35
CA GLY A 320 -16.26 1.38 -4.84
C GLY A 320 -16.30 1.29 -3.31
N ILE A 321 -15.78 2.31 -2.62
CA ILE A 321 -15.87 2.37 -1.15
C ILE A 321 -17.34 2.47 -0.69
N TRP A 322 -18.16 3.31 -1.33
CA TRP A 322 -19.57 3.44 -0.99
C TRP A 322 -20.37 2.18 -1.25
N ASP A 323 -20.11 1.49 -2.37
CA ASP A 323 -20.78 0.25 -2.72
C ASP A 323 -20.51 -0.82 -1.66
N PHE A 324 -19.25 -0.94 -1.21
CA PHE A 324 -18.89 -1.84 -0.10
C PHE A 324 -19.61 -1.47 1.21
N ILE A 325 -19.62 -0.18 1.58
CA ILE A 325 -20.32 0.28 2.79
C ILE A 325 -21.81 -0.04 2.73
N LYS A 326 -22.46 0.19 1.58
CA LYS A 326 -23.89 -0.09 1.37
C LYS A 326 -24.18 -1.58 1.40
N GLU A 327 -23.36 -2.40 0.74
CA GLU A 327 -23.44 -3.87 0.78
C GLU A 327 -23.41 -4.37 2.22
N LYS A 328 -22.45 -3.90 3.03
CA LYS A 328 -22.26 -4.33 4.42
C LYS A 328 -23.26 -3.75 5.40
N SER A 329 -23.81 -2.56 5.14
CA SER A 329 -24.82 -1.93 6.01
C SER A 329 -26.24 -2.43 5.73
N SER A 330 -26.44 -3.18 4.64
CA SER A 330 -27.73 -3.79 4.26
C SER A 330 -27.89 -5.23 4.80
N LEU A 331 -26.85 -5.78 5.43
CA LEU A 331 -26.80 -7.09 6.07
C LEU A 331 -27.06 -6.97 7.58
#